data_AF-A0A2T0KG20-F1
#
_entry.id   AF-A0A2T0KG20-F1
#
_cell.length_a   1.000
_cell.length_b   1.000
_cell.length_c   1.000
_cell.angle_alpha   90.00
_cell.angle_beta   90.00
_cell.angle_gamma   90.00
#
_symmetry.space_group_name_H-M   'P 1'
#
loop_
_entity.id
_entity.type
_entity.pdbx_description
1 polymer ?
#
loop_
_entity_poly.entity_id
_entity_poly.type
_entity_poly.pdbx_seq_one_letter_code
_entity_poly.pdbx_strand_id
1 'polypeptide(L)'
;MRDLSQRECHCLICDGDGGPRRWWRSPERSWPARERRNAQLVREYGWGVTGVAGLTMPDWAYSIGLWHSFGSVEVCLLGVPQQQAMEIVNTVGAMVRDGLELTPDLRLSGIVEGRELVLAPVHSSWYERLFGAAIDYYQQPPFPVVQLRWPDDSDSQPSLWLPFDEHPPSAWTTA
;
A
#
# COMPACT_ATOMS: atom_id res chain seq x y z
N MET A 1 -20.26 6.76 10.25
CA MET A 1 -19.73 6.59 8.89
C MET A 1 -18.97 7.86 8.54
N ARG A 2 -17.69 7.75 8.16
CA ARG A 2 -16.92 8.91 7.70
C ARG A 2 -17.53 9.43 6.40
N ASP A 3 -17.68 10.74 6.27
CA ASP A 3 -18.10 11.37 5.01
C ASP A 3 -16.94 11.31 4.01
N LEU A 4 -16.98 10.33 3.11
CA LEU A 4 -15.95 10.13 2.08
C LEU A 4 -16.09 11.11 0.90
N SER A 5 -17.18 11.89 0.83
CA SER A 5 -17.49 12.77 -0.31
C SER A 5 -16.58 14.01 -0.39
N GLN A 6 -15.93 14.38 0.70
CA GLN A 6 -15.01 15.54 0.75
C GLN A 6 -13.56 15.19 0.44
N ARG A 7 -13.25 13.91 0.21
CA ARG A 7 -11.87 13.48 0.01
C ARG A 7 -11.50 13.49 -1.46
N GLU A 8 -10.44 14.22 -1.77
CA GLU A 8 -9.85 14.23 -3.11
C GLU A 8 -9.18 12.87 -3.39
N CYS A 9 -9.80 12.06 -4.26
CA CYS A 9 -9.26 10.78 -4.69
C CYS A 9 -9.16 10.77 -6.21
N HIS A 10 -7.92 10.75 -6.71
CA HIS A 10 -7.61 10.80 -8.14
C HIS A 10 -7.39 9.42 -8.77
N CYS A 11 -7.94 8.37 -8.16
CA CYS A 11 -7.70 7.01 -8.67
C CYS A 11 -8.45 6.76 -9.99
N LEU A 12 -8.03 5.70 -10.69
CA LEU A 12 -8.66 5.27 -11.96
C LEU A 12 -10.19 5.08 -11.88
N ILE A 13 -10.75 4.80 -10.70
CA ILE A 13 -12.21 4.68 -10.51
C ILE A 13 -12.87 6.06 -10.39
N CYS A 14 -12.29 6.98 -9.62
CA CYS A 14 -12.87 8.30 -9.31
C CYS A 14 -12.73 9.28 -10.48
N ASP A 15 -11.52 9.39 -11.02
CA ASP A 15 -11.24 10.30 -12.12
C ASP A 15 -11.72 9.72 -13.46
N GLY A 16 -12.02 8.41 -13.50
CA GLY A 16 -12.29 7.69 -14.73
C GLY A 16 -11.20 7.98 -15.77
N ASP A 17 -11.62 8.28 -17.00
CA ASP A 17 -10.76 8.72 -18.11
C ASP A 17 -10.29 10.20 -17.96
N GLY A 18 -10.07 10.71 -16.74
CA GLY A 18 -10.01 12.16 -16.48
C GLY A 18 -9.23 12.63 -15.24
N GLY A 19 -7.90 12.39 -15.20
CA GLY A 19 -6.94 13.05 -14.29
C GLY A 19 -5.64 13.47 -15.03
N PRO A 20 -4.81 14.40 -14.51
CA PRO A 20 -3.89 15.26 -15.27
C PRO A 20 -2.65 14.59 -15.91
N ARG A 21 -2.41 13.29 -15.71
CA ARG A 21 -1.37 12.56 -16.45
C ARG A 21 -1.89 12.19 -17.84
N ARG A 22 -1.69 13.14 -18.78
CA ARG A 22 -2.03 13.30 -20.23
C ARG A 22 -2.21 12.07 -21.17
N TRP A 23 -2.09 10.82 -20.72
CA TRP A 23 -1.90 9.61 -21.55
C TRP A 23 -2.99 8.53 -21.30
N TRP A 24 -3.75 8.61 -20.19
CA TRP A 24 -4.71 7.58 -19.77
C TRP A 24 -6.19 7.98 -19.89
N ARG A 25 -6.54 8.80 -20.89
CA ARG A 25 -7.95 9.04 -21.28
C ARG A 25 -8.47 7.90 -22.16
N SER A 26 -8.31 6.68 -21.70
CA SER A 26 -8.60 5.51 -22.51
C SER A 26 -9.54 4.62 -21.72
N PRO A 27 -10.67 4.20 -22.32
CA PRO A 27 -11.73 3.49 -21.62
C PRO A 27 -11.18 2.25 -20.93
N GLU A 28 -11.71 1.86 -19.77
CA GLU A 28 -11.17 0.78 -18.92
C GLU A 28 -10.67 -0.47 -19.66
N ARG A 29 -11.35 -0.90 -20.74
CA ARG A 29 -10.92 -2.00 -21.63
C ARG A 29 -9.49 -1.86 -22.18
N SER A 30 -8.94 -0.65 -22.20
CA SER A 30 -7.63 -0.29 -22.73
C SER A 30 -6.56 -0.09 -21.65
N TRP A 31 -6.95 -0.05 -20.37
CA TRP A 31 -5.98 -0.02 -19.27
C TRP A 31 -5.15 -1.30 -19.31
N PRO A 32 -3.88 -1.29 -18.84
CA PRO A 32 -3.12 -2.52 -18.73
C PRO A 32 -3.82 -3.53 -17.80
N ALA A 33 -3.52 -4.82 -17.97
CA ALA A 33 -4.26 -5.89 -17.27
C ALA A 33 -4.17 -5.77 -15.74
N ARG A 34 -3.06 -5.26 -15.21
CA ARG A 34 -2.85 -5.04 -13.78
C ARG A 34 -3.82 -3.99 -13.22
N GLU A 35 -3.94 -2.84 -13.89
CA GLU A 35 -4.83 -1.74 -13.50
C GLU A 35 -6.29 -2.19 -13.53
N ARG A 36 -6.71 -2.91 -14.57
CA ARG A 36 -8.07 -3.47 -14.63
C ARG A 36 -8.34 -4.43 -13.48
N ARG A 37 -7.38 -5.31 -13.16
CA ARG A 37 -7.52 -6.24 -12.04
C ARG A 37 -7.61 -5.49 -10.71
N ASN A 38 -6.78 -4.48 -10.48
CA ASN A 38 -6.84 -3.66 -9.27
C ASN A 38 -8.20 -2.95 -9.16
N ALA A 39 -8.66 -2.31 -10.23
CA ALA A 39 -9.98 -1.66 -10.23
C ALA A 39 -11.13 -2.66 -9.95
N GLN A 40 -11.07 -3.87 -10.52
CA GLN A 40 -12.05 -4.92 -10.24
C GLN A 40 -12.03 -5.33 -8.76
N LEU A 41 -10.86 -5.61 -8.19
CA LEU A 41 -10.73 -6.00 -6.78
C LEU A 41 -11.25 -4.89 -5.84
N VAL A 42 -10.93 -3.63 -6.15
CA VAL A 42 -11.41 -2.50 -5.35
C VAL A 42 -12.94 -2.36 -5.43
N ARG A 43 -13.55 -2.53 -6.60
CA ARG A 43 -15.03 -2.50 -6.71
C ARG A 43 -15.71 -3.64 -5.97
N GLU A 44 -15.12 -4.84 -6.02
CA GLU A 44 -15.73 -6.05 -5.48
C GLU A 44 -15.53 -6.20 -3.97
N TYR A 45 -14.34 -5.87 -3.46
CA TYR A 45 -13.95 -6.10 -2.07
C TYR A 45 -13.65 -4.82 -1.29
N GLY A 46 -13.41 -3.71 -1.98
CA GLY A 46 -12.95 -2.45 -1.40
C GLY A 46 -11.42 -2.28 -1.45
N TRP A 47 -10.64 -3.35 -1.61
CA TRP A 47 -9.20 -3.29 -1.81
C TRP A 47 -8.69 -4.51 -2.58
N GLY A 48 -7.48 -4.39 -3.12
CA GLY A 48 -6.66 -5.50 -3.57
C GLY A 48 -5.32 -5.51 -2.86
N VAL A 49 -4.62 -6.64 -2.94
CA VAL A 49 -3.25 -6.79 -2.42
C VAL A 49 -2.29 -7.05 -3.58
N THR A 50 -1.25 -6.24 -3.66
CA THR A 50 -0.15 -6.41 -4.62
C THR A 50 1.05 -6.98 -3.87
N GLY A 51 1.44 -8.20 -4.21
CA GLY A 51 2.75 -8.73 -3.84
C GLY A 51 3.78 -8.37 -4.90
N VAL A 52 4.99 -8.04 -4.48
CA VAL A 52 6.14 -7.81 -5.35
C VAL A 52 7.25 -8.78 -4.98
N ALA A 53 7.62 -9.62 -5.96
CA ALA A 53 8.80 -10.46 -5.87
C ALA A 53 10.00 -9.58 -6.20
N GLY A 54 10.85 -9.34 -5.22
CA GLY A 54 11.96 -8.44 -5.38
C GLY A 54 13.06 -9.07 -6.25
N LEU A 55 13.59 -8.31 -7.22
CA LEU A 55 14.69 -8.78 -8.07
C LEU A 55 16.04 -8.53 -7.40
N THR A 56 16.28 -7.28 -7.02
CA THR A 56 17.50 -6.84 -6.31
C THR A 56 17.22 -6.48 -4.85
N MET A 57 15.96 -6.23 -4.50
CA MET A 57 15.48 -6.04 -3.12
C MET A 57 14.77 -7.31 -2.65
N PRO A 58 14.56 -7.50 -1.34
CA PRO A 58 13.69 -8.57 -0.83
C PRO A 58 12.22 -8.36 -1.23
N ASP A 59 11.39 -9.37 -0.99
CA ASP A 59 9.95 -9.34 -1.30
C ASP A 59 9.16 -8.40 -0.38
N TRP A 60 8.05 -7.86 -0.91
CA TRP A 60 7.10 -7.09 -0.12
C TRP A 60 5.67 -7.21 -0.65
N ALA A 61 4.71 -6.71 0.12
CA ALA A 61 3.33 -6.54 -0.33
C ALA A 61 2.73 -5.24 0.18
N TYR A 62 1.72 -4.74 -0.54
CA TYR A 62 0.95 -3.57 -0.13
C TYR A 62 -0.49 -3.61 -0.65
N SER A 63 -1.36 -2.88 0.03
CA SER A 63 -2.76 -2.72 -0.36
C SER A 63 -2.94 -1.64 -1.43
N ILE A 64 -4.00 -1.78 -2.21
CA ILE A 64 -4.50 -0.76 -3.14
C ILE A 64 -6.01 -0.69 -2.97
N GLY A 65 -6.54 0.46 -2.60
CA GLY A 65 -7.97 0.76 -2.56
C GLY A 65 -8.52 1.02 -1.16
N LEU A 66 -7.76 0.77 -0.09
CA LEU A 66 -8.20 1.08 1.28
C LEU A 66 -8.44 2.58 1.46
N TRP A 67 -7.62 3.40 0.79
CA TRP A 67 -7.93 4.81 0.62
C TRP A 67 -9.26 4.88 -0.12
N HIS A 68 -9.33 4.62 -1.43
CA HIS A 68 -10.55 4.78 -2.22
C HIS A 68 -11.87 4.38 -1.51
N SER A 69 -11.94 3.18 -0.93
CA SER A 69 -13.19 2.60 -0.43
C SER A 69 -13.55 2.99 1.00
N PHE A 70 -12.57 3.22 1.88
CA PHE A 70 -12.84 3.32 3.33
C PHE A 70 -12.35 4.62 3.97
N GLY A 71 -11.66 5.51 3.24
CA GLY A 71 -11.09 6.68 3.91
C GLY A 71 -9.82 6.38 4.71
N SER A 72 -9.25 5.18 4.56
CA SER A 72 -8.10 4.70 5.35
C SER A 72 -6.78 4.88 4.61
N VAL A 73 -5.67 4.93 5.34
CA VAL A 73 -4.33 4.80 4.72
C VAL A 73 -4.17 3.41 4.09
N GLU A 74 -3.34 3.32 3.06
CA GLU A 74 -2.83 2.05 2.56
C GLU A 74 -1.84 1.43 3.55
N VAL A 75 -1.63 0.12 3.48
CA VAL A 75 -0.66 -0.60 4.31
C VAL A 75 0.34 -1.35 3.45
N CYS A 76 1.58 -1.40 3.89
CA CYS A 76 2.63 -2.24 3.30
C CYS A 76 3.36 -3.06 4.36
N LEU A 77 3.85 -4.23 3.97
CA LEU A 77 4.70 -5.09 4.81
C LEU A 77 5.91 -5.58 4.00
N LEU A 78 7.07 -5.49 4.64
CA LEU A 78 8.39 -5.81 4.09
C LEU A 78 9.13 -6.74 5.05
N GLY A 79 10.16 -7.43 4.57
CA GLY A 79 11.04 -8.26 5.41
C GLY A 79 10.54 -9.68 5.68
N VAL A 80 9.49 -10.12 4.98
CA VAL A 80 8.96 -11.49 5.03
C VAL A 80 8.64 -11.98 3.61
N PRO A 81 8.54 -13.31 3.37
CA PRO A 81 8.19 -13.85 2.06
C PRO A 81 6.92 -13.22 1.48
N GLN A 82 6.90 -12.97 0.17
CA GLN A 82 5.82 -12.26 -0.53
C GLN A 82 4.41 -12.76 -0.14
N GLN A 83 4.20 -14.08 -0.15
CA GLN A 83 2.91 -14.69 0.15
C GLN A 83 2.45 -14.38 1.58
N GLN A 84 3.36 -14.47 2.55
CA GLN A 84 3.07 -14.13 3.94
C GLN A 84 2.76 -12.63 4.08
N ALA A 85 3.51 -11.77 3.39
CA ALA A 85 3.24 -10.33 3.39
C ALA A 85 1.83 -10.04 2.86
N MET A 86 1.43 -10.71 1.77
CA MET A 86 0.11 -10.54 1.17
C MET A 86 -1.03 -10.96 2.10
N GLU A 87 -0.88 -12.10 2.79
CA GLU A 87 -1.89 -12.61 3.74
C GLU A 87 -2.10 -11.67 4.93
N ILE A 88 -1.01 -11.15 5.50
CA ILE A 88 -1.07 -10.19 6.60
C ILE A 88 -1.70 -8.87 6.15
N VAL A 89 -1.26 -8.32 5.01
CA VAL A 89 -1.85 -7.10 4.44
C VAL A 89 -3.34 -7.29 4.16
N ASN A 90 -3.75 -8.44 3.64
CA ASN A 90 -5.16 -8.72 3.38
C ASN A 90 -5.98 -8.80 4.67
N THR A 91 -5.43 -9.41 5.73
CA THR A 91 -6.06 -9.46 7.05
C THR A 91 -6.26 -8.06 7.62
N VAL A 92 -5.26 -7.18 7.54
CA VAL A 92 -5.40 -5.78 7.98
C VAL A 92 -6.43 -5.03 7.13
N GLY A 93 -6.48 -5.27 5.82
CA GLY A 93 -7.52 -4.70 4.94
C GLY A 93 -8.94 -5.09 5.37
N ALA A 94 -9.14 -6.36 5.77
CA ALA A 94 -10.42 -6.81 6.32
C ALA A 94 -10.76 -6.11 7.64
N MET A 95 -9.78 -5.92 8.53
CA MET A 95 -9.99 -5.17 9.77
C MET A 95 -10.39 -3.71 9.50
N VAL A 96 -9.77 -3.06 8.50
CA VAL A 96 -10.13 -1.69 8.07
C VAL A 96 -11.56 -1.63 7.55
N ARG A 97 -11.95 -2.58 6.69
CA ARG A 97 -13.35 -2.69 6.22
C ARG A 97 -14.31 -2.81 7.41
N ASP A 98 -13.93 -3.57 8.43
CA ASP A 98 -14.74 -3.82 9.62
C ASP A 98 -14.66 -2.66 10.65
N GLY A 99 -13.98 -1.56 10.31
CA GLY A 99 -14.01 -0.30 11.05
C GLY A 99 -12.72 0.06 11.80
N LEU A 100 -11.65 -0.71 11.65
CA LEU A 100 -10.36 -0.36 12.24
C LEU A 100 -9.80 0.92 11.62
N GLU A 101 -9.50 1.90 12.47
CA GLU A 101 -8.81 3.12 12.06
C GLU A 101 -7.30 2.94 12.24
N LEU A 102 -6.57 3.01 11.13
CA LEU A 102 -5.10 2.92 11.14
C LEU A 102 -4.50 4.29 11.43
N THR A 103 -3.75 4.39 12.53
CA THR A 103 -2.96 5.57 12.89
C THR A 103 -1.49 5.17 13.05
N PRO A 104 -0.53 6.10 12.87
CA PRO A 104 0.85 5.88 13.29
C PRO A 104 0.90 5.40 14.75
N ASP A 105 1.87 4.55 15.08
CA ASP A 105 2.11 3.95 16.40
C ASP A 105 1.04 2.98 16.92
N LEU A 106 -0.02 2.72 16.14
CA LEU A 106 -0.99 1.66 16.46
C LEU A 106 -0.27 0.31 16.50
N ARG A 107 -0.51 -0.45 17.58
CA ARG A 107 -0.05 -1.83 17.73
C ARG A 107 -1.19 -2.78 17.37
N LEU A 108 -0.93 -3.70 16.46
CA LEU A 108 -1.86 -4.74 16.06
C LEU A 108 -1.37 -6.09 16.58
N SER A 109 -2.25 -6.80 17.29
CA SER A 109 -2.00 -8.14 17.80
C SER A 109 -3.03 -9.12 17.24
N GLY A 110 -2.73 -10.42 17.29
CA GLY A 110 -3.65 -11.47 16.85
C GLY A 110 -3.71 -11.69 15.33
N ILE A 111 -2.91 -10.96 14.54
CA ILE A 111 -2.76 -11.19 13.09
C ILE A 111 -1.74 -12.31 12.84
N VAL A 112 -0.64 -12.29 13.58
CA VAL A 112 0.37 -13.35 13.60
C VAL A 112 0.49 -13.86 15.02
N GLU A 113 0.43 -15.18 15.18
CA GLU A 113 0.45 -15.82 16.49
C GLU A 113 1.72 -15.43 17.26
N GLY A 114 1.53 -14.94 18.48
CA GLY A 114 2.63 -14.56 19.38
C GLY A 114 3.43 -13.31 18.97
N ARG A 115 3.02 -12.57 17.94
CA ARG A 115 3.73 -11.36 17.47
C ARG A 115 2.80 -10.17 17.30
N GLU A 116 3.36 -8.98 17.53
CA GLU A 116 2.70 -7.71 17.27
C GLU A 116 3.27 -7.03 16.03
N LEU A 117 2.43 -6.25 15.36
CA LEU A 117 2.84 -5.31 14.33
C LEU A 117 2.68 -3.89 14.86
N VAL A 118 3.60 -3.01 14.51
CA VAL A 118 3.51 -1.58 14.81
C VAL A 118 3.44 -0.80 13.50
N LEU A 119 2.59 0.22 13.46
CA LEU A 119 2.47 1.09 12.29
C LEU A 119 3.48 2.22 12.33
N ALA A 120 4.22 2.42 11.23
CA ALA A 120 5.09 3.56 11.03
C ALA A 120 4.73 4.31 9.73
N PRO A 121 4.93 5.64 9.66
CA PRO A 121 4.70 6.38 8.42
C PRO A 121 5.72 5.97 7.34
N VAL A 122 5.35 6.16 6.08
CA VAL A 122 6.25 5.96 4.93
C VAL A 122 6.60 7.29 4.29
N HIS A 123 7.90 7.59 4.21
CA HIS A 123 8.41 8.79 3.57
C HIS A 123 8.23 8.71 2.04
N SER A 124 7.89 9.85 1.41
CA SER A 124 7.53 9.90 -0.02
C SER A 124 8.66 9.49 -0.97
N SER A 125 9.92 9.61 -0.54
CA SER A 125 11.10 9.18 -1.33
C SER A 125 11.10 7.68 -1.68
N TRP A 126 10.31 6.86 -0.98
CA TRP A 126 10.22 5.42 -1.25
C TRP A 126 9.20 5.05 -2.34
N TYR A 127 8.34 5.99 -2.75
CA TYR A 127 7.13 5.65 -3.50
C TYR A 127 7.41 5.05 -4.87
N GLU A 128 8.25 5.72 -5.66
CA GLU A 128 8.61 5.26 -7.01
C GLU A 128 9.31 3.89 -6.99
N ARG A 129 9.99 3.54 -5.88
CA ARG A 129 10.68 2.26 -5.71
C ARG A 129 9.76 1.13 -5.29
N LEU A 130 8.78 1.41 -4.43
CA LEU A 130 7.99 0.37 -3.75
C LEU A 130 6.55 0.23 -4.27
N PHE A 131 5.95 1.31 -4.79
CA PHE A 131 4.50 1.38 -4.95
C PHE A 131 4.05 1.67 -6.39
N GLY A 132 4.82 1.24 -7.40
CA GLY A 132 4.52 1.50 -8.81
C GLY A 132 3.07 1.17 -9.22
N ALA A 133 2.52 0.03 -8.77
CA ALA A 133 1.13 -0.32 -9.09
C ALA A 133 0.09 0.57 -8.40
N ALA A 134 0.39 1.06 -7.18
CA ALA A 134 -0.48 2.01 -6.50
C ALA A 134 -0.35 3.42 -7.09
N ILE A 135 0.83 3.84 -7.54
CA ILE A 135 1.03 5.10 -8.27
C ILE A 135 0.20 5.08 -9.56
N ASP A 136 0.29 3.98 -10.33
CA ASP A 136 -0.50 3.78 -11.54
C ASP A 136 -2.00 3.64 -11.26
N TYR A 137 -2.42 3.25 -10.04
CA TYR A 137 -3.83 3.23 -9.68
C TYR A 137 -4.34 4.60 -9.21
N TYR A 138 -3.57 5.31 -8.39
CA TYR A 138 -3.95 6.57 -7.74
C TYR A 138 -3.67 7.82 -8.56
N GLN A 139 -2.86 7.73 -9.62
CA GLN A 139 -2.51 8.76 -10.62
C GLN A 139 -1.80 10.02 -10.09
N GLN A 140 -2.07 10.44 -8.85
CA GLN A 140 -1.50 11.60 -8.18
C GLN A 140 -0.93 11.17 -6.80
N PRO A 141 0.31 10.65 -6.75
CA PRO A 141 1.01 10.49 -5.48
C PRO A 141 1.34 11.85 -4.83
N PRO A 142 1.48 11.91 -3.49
CA PRO A 142 1.38 10.79 -2.57
C PRO A 142 -0.07 10.46 -2.18
N PHE A 143 -0.39 9.17 -2.14
CA PHE A 143 -1.52 8.63 -1.39
C PHE A 143 -1.02 8.15 -0.02
N PRO A 144 -1.80 8.24 1.06
CA PRO A 144 -1.28 7.95 2.38
C PRO A 144 -1.03 6.44 2.56
N VAL A 145 0.15 6.08 3.05
CA VAL A 145 0.56 4.69 3.31
C VAL A 145 1.34 4.59 4.61
N VAL A 146 1.12 3.50 5.34
CA VAL A 146 1.87 3.13 6.54
C VAL A 146 2.54 1.77 6.38
N GLN A 147 3.69 1.62 6.99
CA GLN A 147 4.41 0.37 7.09
C GLN A 147 3.92 -0.40 8.32
N LEU A 148 3.49 -1.64 8.11
CA LEU A 148 3.38 -2.65 9.16
C LEU A 148 4.78 -3.15 9.47
N ARG A 149 5.18 -3.10 10.74
CA ARG A 149 6.53 -3.44 11.17
C ARG A 149 6.57 -4.43 12.31
N TRP A 150 7.56 -5.29 12.27
CA TRP A 150 7.96 -6.14 13.38
C TRP A 150 8.81 -5.34 14.38
N PRO A 151 8.34 -5.06 15.61
CA PRO A 151 9.14 -4.31 16.57
C PRO A 151 10.39 -5.06 17.03
N ASP A 152 10.38 -6.40 16.92
CA ASP A 152 11.41 -7.34 17.34
C ASP A 152 12.41 -7.71 16.23
N ASP A 153 12.19 -7.24 14.99
CA ASP A 153 13.01 -7.60 13.84
C ASP A 153 13.29 -6.35 12.97
N SER A 154 14.30 -5.58 13.35
CA SER A 154 14.72 -4.37 12.63
C SER A 154 15.62 -4.64 11.44
N ASP A 155 16.23 -5.82 11.36
CA ASP A 155 17.29 -6.11 10.39
C ASP A 155 16.72 -6.59 9.05
N SER A 156 15.55 -7.27 9.08
CA SER A 156 14.89 -7.77 7.88
C SER A 156 14.09 -6.70 7.12
N GLN A 157 13.68 -5.63 7.78
CA GLN A 157 12.78 -4.60 7.25
C GLN A 157 13.46 -3.21 7.22
N PRO A 158 13.20 -2.39 6.20
CA PRO A 158 13.74 -1.03 6.15
C PRO A 158 12.93 -0.11 7.06
N SER A 159 13.56 0.98 7.46
CA SER A 159 12.95 2.07 8.20
C SER A 159 12.30 3.07 7.25
N LEU A 160 11.10 2.77 6.74
CA LEU A 160 10.49 3.58 5.69
C LEU A 160 10.09 5.00 6.12
N TRP A 161 10.09 5.31 7.42
CA TRP A 161 9.88 6.68 7.92
C TRP A 161 11.09 7.59 7.71
N LEU A 162 12.27 7.03 7.43
CA LEU A 162 13.45 7.80 7.05
C LEU A 162 13.42 8.12 5.54
N PRO A 163 13.91 9.29 5.12
CA PRO A 163 14.19 9.55 3.71
C PRO A 163 15.12 8.48 3.12
N PHE A 164 14.90 8.10 1.87
CA PHE A 164 15.64 7.02 1.21
C PHE A 164 17.15 7.29 1.20
N ASP A 165 17.55 8.51 0.86
CA ASP A 165 18.97 8.90 0.78
C ASP A 165 19.65 9.03 2.15
N GLU A 166 18.86 9.05 3.23
CA GLU A 166 19.33 9.09 4.62
C GLU A 166 19.25 7.71 5.29
N HIS A 167 18.66 6.72 4.63
CA HIS A 167 18.48 5.39 5.19
C HIS A 167 19.84 4.65 5.23
N PRO A 168 20.19 3.98 6.34
CA PRO A 168 21.41 3.18 6.42
C PRO A 168 21.51 2.14 5.29
N PRO A 169 22.73 1.80 4.82
CA PRO A 169 22.91 0.72 3.86
C PRO A 169 22.26 -0.58 4.33
N SER A 170 21.46 -1.20 3.47
CA SER A 170 20.77 -2.47 3.72
C SER A 170 20.40 -3.13 2.38
N ALA A 171 19.87 -4.35 2.42
CA ALA A 171 19.32 -5.03 1.25
C ALA A 171 18.24 -4.20 0.51
N TRP A 172 17.66 -3.18 1.15
CA TRP A 172 16.64 -2.30 0.60
C TRP A 172 17.17 -1.02 -0.05
N THR A 173 18.45 -0.67 0.16
CA THR A 173 19.07 0.57 -0.34
C THR A 173 20.27 0.35 -1.23
N THR A 174 20.88 -0.84 -1.21
CA THR A 174 22.08 -1.18 -1.99
C THR A 174 21.78 -1.92 -3.30
N ALA A 175 20.50 -1.97 -3.69
CA ALA A 175 19.94 -2.79 -4.76
C ALA A 175 19.82 -2.04 -6.10
#